data_AF-A0A955GML1-F1
#
_entry.id   AF-A0A955GML1-F1
#
_cell.length_a   1.000
_cell.length_b   1.000
_cell.length_c   1.000
_cell.angle_alpha   90.00
_cell.angle_beta   90.00
_cell.angle_gamma   90.00
#
_symmetry.space_group_name_H-M   'P 1'
#
loop_
_entity.id
_entity.type
_entity.pdbx_description
1 polymer ?
#
loop_
_entity_poly.entity_id
_entity_poly.type
_entity_poly.pdbx_seq_one_letter_code
_entity_poly.pdbx_strand_id
1 'polypeptide(L)'
;EVYRRALILFNQRPKHMVIQTMGITCYMLSASSRSQMSMFESVNKEEWLTEAVDEINDRYGNFTVCSANALAGKELVKQKIPFGGTKYFELLLKRA
;
A
#
# COMPACT_ATOMS: atom_id res chain seq x y z
N GLU A 1 -21.79 8.29 14.36
CA GLU A 1 -23.08 7.93 14.98
C GLU A 1 -23.06 8.00 16.51
N VAL A 2 -22.12 7.34 17.22
CA VAL A 2 -22.02 7.39 18.70
C VAL A 2 -22.01 8.83 19.24
N TYR A 3 -21.13 9.69 18.70
CA TYR A 3 -21.06 11.11 19.06
C TYR A 3 -22.38 11.85 18.85
N ARG A 4 -23.04 11.62 17.70
CA ARG A 4 -24.32 12.26 17.35
C ARG A 4 -25.40 11.92 18.38
N ARG A 5 -25.50 10.65 18.78
CA ARG A 5 -26.48 10.20 19.78
C ARG A 5 -26.17 10.72 21.17
N ALA A 6 -24.89 10.73 21.56
CA ALA A 6 -24.46 11.32 22.82
C ALA A 6 -24.84 12.81 22.91
N LEU A 7 -24.65 13.56 21.82
CA LEU A 7 -24.97 14.98 21.74
C LEU A 7 -26.49 15.25 21.83
N ILE A 8 -27.32 14.41 21.21
CA ILE A 8 -28.79 14.49 21.34
C ILE A 8 -29.20 14.27 22.80
N LEU A 9 -28.70 13.20 23.44
CA LEU A 9 -29.01 12.89 24.84
C LEU A 9 -28.54 14.00 25.79
N PHE A 10 -27.35 14.55 25.54
CA PHE A 10 -26.83 15.65 26.32
C PHE A 10 -27.69 16.90 26.21
N ASN A 11 -28.24 17.20 25.03
CA ASN A 11 -29.10 18.36 24.81
C ASN A 11 -30.50 18.20 25.41
N GLN A 12 -30.96 16.97 25.61
CA GLN A 12 -32.23 16.65 26.26
C GLN A 12 -32.15 16.65 27.80
N ARG A 13 -30.98 16.90 28.38
CA ARG A 13 -30.81 16.88 29.83
C ARG A 13 -31.67 17.94 30.54
N PRO A 14 -32.12 17.69 31.78
CA PRO A 14 -32.81 18.70 32.58
C PRO A 14 -31.92 19.92 32.83
N LYS A 15 -32.34 21.10 32.34
CA LYS A 15 -31.53 22.33 32.38
C LYS A 15 -31.29 22.88 33.78
N HIS A 16 -32.13 22.50 34.74
CA HIS A 16 -32.04 22.92 36.13
C HIS A 16 -31.05 22.08 36.95
N MET A 17 -30.51 21.00 36.37
CA MET A 17 -29.52 20.14 37.02
C MET A 17 -28.15 20.29 36.35
N VAL A 18 -27.10 20.34 37.17
CA VAL A 18 -25.72 20.30 36.70
C VAL A 18 -25.33 18.84 36.52
N ILE A 19 -25.28 18.38 35.27
CA ILE A 19 -24.75 17.04 34.96
C ILE A 19 -23.22 17.11 34.99
N GLN A 20 -22.62 16.31 35.87
CA GLN A 20 -21.16 16.26 36.05
C GLN A 20 -20.49 15.16 35.22
N THR A 21 -21.24 14.12 34.80
CA THR A 21 -20.63 12.96 34.12
C THR A 21 -21.60 12.31 33.14
N MET A 22 -21.08 11.93 31.97
CA MET A 22 -21.76 11.09 30.98
C MET A 22 -20.82 9.95 30.59
N GLY A 23 -21.24 8.71 30.84
CA GLY A 23 -20.52 7.51 30.43
C GLY A 23 -21.11 6.93 29.15
N ILE A 24 -20.26 6.55 28.21
CA ILE A 24 -20.65 5.87 26.97
C ILE A 24 -19.91 4.54 26.93
N THR A 25 -20.66 3.45 26.77
CA THR A 25 -20.09 2.10 26.61
C THR A 25 -20.45 1.56 25.23
N CYS A 26 -19.48 0.93 24.59
CA CYS A 26 -19.68 0.20 23.35
C CYS A 26 -19.43 -1.29 23.62
N TYR A 27 -20.21 -2.16 22.99
CA TYR A 27 -20.05 -3.60 23.08
C TYR A 27 -19.95 -4.20 21.67
N MET A 28 -19.46 -5.43 21.57
CA MET A 28 -19.34 -6.17 20.30
C MET A 28 -18.54 -5.41 19.23
N LEU A 29 -17.42 -4.81 19.64
CA LEU A 29 -16.48 -4.23 18.69
C LEU A 29 -15.87 -5.35 17.84
N SER A 30 -16.05 -5.26 16.54
CA SER A 30 -15.39 -6.14 15.58
C SER A 30 -14.16 -5.45 14.99
N ALA A 31 -13.19 -6.23 14.52
CA ALA A 31 -12.08 -5.69 13.73
C ALA A 31 -12.64 -4.92 12.53
N SER A 32 -12.09 -3.73 12.27
CA SER A 32 -12.44 -2.95 11.09
C SER A 32 -11.98 -3.69 9.84
N SER A 33 -12.90 -3.98 8.91
CA SER A 33 -12.54 -4.40 7.55
C SER A 33 -12.14 -3.24 6.65
N ARG A 34 -12.35 -1.99 7.13
CA ARG A 34 -11.83 -0.80 6.46
C ARG A 34 -10.35 -0.70 6.80
N SER A 35 -9.52 -1.17 5.87
CA SER A 35 -8.14 -0.71 5.73
C SER A 35 -8.22 0.77 5.36
N GLN A 36 -8.39 1.62 6.37
CA GLN A 36 -8.03 3.02 6.19
C GLN A 36 -6.51 3.00 6.09
N MET A 37 -5.99 3.11 4.86
CA MET A 37 -4.57 3.34 4.64
C MET A 37 -4.16 4.51 5.54
N SER A 38 -3.21 4.27 6.43
CA SER A 38 -2.70 5.32 7.28
C SER A 38 -2.20 6.45 6.38
N MET A 39 -2.59 7.70 6.67
CA MET A 39 -2.05 8.87 5.94
C MET A 39 -0.52 8.97 6.04
N PHE A 40 0.07 8.25 6.99
CA PHE A 40 1.50 8.19 7.26
C PHE A 40 2.14 6.85 6.90
N GLU A 41 1.36 5.85 6.48
CA GLU A 41 1.96 4.67 5.85
C GLU A 41 2.40 5.08 4.45
N SER A 42 3.67 4.83 4.16
CA SER A 42 4.26 5.12 2.87
C SER A 42 3.74 4.11 1.83
N VAL A 43 2.52 4.34 1.37
CA VAL A 43 1.84 3.57 0.32
C VAL A 43 2.74 3.34 -0.89
N ASN A 44 3.58 4.34 -1.20
CA ASN A 44 4.38 4.36 -2.42
C ASN A 44 5.83 3.95 -2.19
N LYS A 45 6.24 3.53 -0.98
CA LYS A 45 7.66 3.23 -0.72
C LYS A 45 8.15 2.04 -1.55
N GLU A 46 7.31 1.02 -1.70
CA GLU A 46 7.63 -0.15 -2.53
C GLU A 46 7.67 0.20 -4.02
N GLU A 47 6.77 1.08 -4.46
CA GLU A 47 6.72 1.57 -5.83
C GLU A 47 7.96 2.40 -6.17
N TRP A 48 8.30 3.41 -5.36
CA TRP A 48 9.48 4.25 -5.55
C TRP A 48 10.79 3.47 -5.47
N LEU A 49 10.86 2.46 -4.60
CA LEU A 49 12.02 1.58 -4.53
C LEU A 49 12.16 0.78 -5.83
N THR A 50 11.06 0.23 -6.34
CA THR A 50 11.03 -0.51 -7.61
C THR A 50 11.45 0.39 -8.76
N GLU A 51 10.87 1.58 -8.88
CA GLU A 51 11.22 2.56 -9.92
C GLU A 51 12.70 2.95 -9.90
N ALA A 52 13.25 3.22 -8.71
CA ALA A 52 14.66 3.57 -8.57
C ALA A 52 15.60 2.42 -8.94
N VAL A 53 15.24 1.19 -8.57
CA VAL A 53 16.01 -0.02 -8.94
C VAL A 53 15.97 -0.22 -10.45
N ASP A 54 14.81 -0.04 -11.08
CA ASP A 54 14.64 -0.18 -12.52
C ASP A 54 15.41 0.91 -13.29
N GLU A 55 15.38 2.17 -12.83
CA GLU A 55 16.15 3.26 -13.47
C GLU A 55 17.66 2.94 -13.52
N ILE A 56 18.21 2.42 -12.41
CA ILE A 56 19.64 2.06 -12.32
C ILE A 56 19.94 0.87 -13.24
N ASN A 57 19.09 -0.16 -13.22
CA ASN A 57 19.26 -1.34 -14.08
C ASN A 57 19.16 -0.97 -15.57
N ASP A 58 18.32 0.00 -15.92
CA ASP A 58 18.16 0.46 -17.30
C ASP A 58 19.39 1.21 -17.81
N ARG A 59 20.05 1.96 -16.93
CA ARG A 59 21.24 2.73 -17.28
C ARG A 59 22.51 1.88 -17.35
N TYR A 60 22.67 0.94 -16.43
CA TYR A 60 23.91 0.19 -16.25
C TYR A 60 23.83 -1.29 -16.65
N GLY A 61 22.64 -1.75 -17.02
CA GLY A 61 22.36 -3.12 -17.47
C GLY A 61 21.56 -3.93 -16.45
N ASN A 62 20.82 -4.92 -16.95
CA ASN A 62 19.95 -5.75 -16.13
C ASN A 62 20.73 -6.45 -15.00
N PHE A 63 20.10 -6.57 -13.83
CA PHE A 63 20.70 -7.15 -12.62
C PHE A 63 21.98 -6.42 -12.16
N THR A 64 22.00 -5.08 -12.25
CA THR A 64 23.01 -4.22 -11.60
C THR A 64 22.68 -4.03 -10.11
N VAL A 65 21.42 -3.71 -9.82
CA VAL A 65 20.84 -3.71 -8.46
C VAL A 65 19.73 -4.75 -8.43
N CYS A 66 19.88 -5.75 -7.58
CA CYS A 66 18.89 -6.80 -7.39
C CYS A 66 18.93 -7.33 -5.95
N SER A 67 17.89 -8.03 -5.53
CA SER A 67 17.89 -8.71 -4.23
C SER A 67 18.92 -9.85 -4.22
N ALA A 68 19.51 -10.12 -3.06
CA ALA A 68 20.50 -11.20 -2.90
C ALA A 68 19.96 -12.56 -3.38
N ASN A 69 18.68 -12.82 -3.14
CA ASN A 69 18.01 -14.06 -3.56
C ASN A 69 17.86 -14.16 -5.09
N ALA A 70 17.73 -13.03 -5.80
CA ALA A 70 17.60 -13.01 -7.25
C ALA A 70 18.94 -13.14 -7.99
N LEU A 71 20.08 -12.96 -7.29
CA LEU A 71 21.42 -12.95 -7.90
C LEU A 71 21.74 -14.26 -8.62
N ALA A 72 21.41 -15.41 -8.02
CA ALA A 72 21.61 -16.73 -8.62
C ALA A 72 20.81 -16.90 -9.93
N GLY A 73 19.69 -16.18 -10.08
CA GLY A 73 18.87 -16.18 -11.28
C GLY A 73 19.58 -15.62 -12.50
N LYS A 74 20.56 -14.72 -12.32
CA LYS A 74 21.31 -14.10 -13.43
C LYS A 74 22.08 -15.12 -14.27
N GLU A 75 22.64 -16.15 -13.63
CA GLU A 75 23.41 -17.19 -14.33
C GLU A 75 22.50 -18.28 -14.93
N LEU A 76 21.37 -18.56 -14.28
CA LEU A 76 20.40 -19.57 -14.69
C LEU A 76 19.53 -19.09 -15.86
N VAL A 77 19.13 -17.82 -15.86
CA VAL A 77 18.20 -17.25 -16.84
C VAL A 77 18.98 -16.60 -17.98
N LYS A 78 19.27 -17.40 -19.02
CA LYS A 78 19.90 -16.90 -20.24
C LYS A 78 18.89 -16.10 -21.07
N GLN A 79 19.31 -14.93 -21.55
CA GLN A 79 18.52 -14.15 -22.50
C GLN A 79 18.39 -14.91 -23.82
N LYS A 80 17.15 -15.26 -24.19
CA LYS A 80 16.85 -15.91 -25.48
C LYS A 80 16.41 -14.86 -26.49
N ILE A 81 16.95 -14.95 -27.71
CA ILE A 81 16.44 -14.20 -28.85
C ILE A 81 15.36 -15.07 -29.50
N PRO A 82 14.08 -14.64 -29.50
CA PRO A 82 13.00 -15.44 -30.05
C PRO A 82 13.05 -15.42 -31.58
N PHE A 83 13.22 -16.59 -32.19
CA PHE A 83 13.09 -16.77 -33.64
C PHE A 83 11.66 -17.26 -33.93
N GLY A 84 10.76 -16.35 -34.31
CA GLY A 84 9.39 -16.71 -34.74
C GLY A 84 8.28 -15.74 -34.35
N GLY A 85 8.49 -14.83 -33.39
CA GLY A 85 7.48 -13.83 -33.01
C GLY A 85 8.13 -12.54 -32.46
N THR A 86 7.65 -11.38 -32.91
CA THR A 86 8.24 -10.08 -32.57
C THR A 86 7.85 -9.58 -31.18
N LYS A 87 6.76 -10.08 -30.59
CA LYS A 87 6.24 -9.60 -29.30
C LYS A 87 7.26 -9.65 -28.16
N TYR A 88 7.99 -10.75 -28.03
CA TYR A 88 9.05 -10.88 -27.02
C TYR A 88 10.29 -10.04 -27.35
N PHE A 89 10.54 -9.81 -28.64
CA PHE A 89 11.62 -8.95 -29.11
C PHE A 89 11.31 -7.46 -28.87
N GLU A 90 10.07 -7.03 -29.07
CA GLU A 90 9.59 -5.69 -28.74
C GLU A 90 9.67 -5.41 -27.23
N LEU A 91 9.38 -6.42 -26.41
CA LEU A 91 9.52 -6.35 -24.96
C LEU A 91 11.00 -6.24 -24.53
N LEU A 92 11.91 -6.98 -25.19
CA LEU A 92 13.35 -6.81 -25.02
C LEU A 92 13.85 -5.42 -25.44
N LEU A 93 13.25 -4.84 -26.48
CA LEU A 93 13.54 -3.49 -26.96
C LEU A 93 12.79 -2.39 -26.18
N LYS A 94 11.93 -2.77 -25.21
CA LYS A 94 11.06 -1.87 -24.44
C LYS A 94 10.23 -0.93 -25.32
N ARG A 95 9.69 -1.46 -26.41
CA ARG A 95 8.83 -0.73 -27.37
C ARG A 95 7.35 -1.10 -27.27
N ALA A 96 7.00 -2.00 -26.35
CA ALA A 96 5.65 -2.52 -26.12
C ALA A 96 5.03 -1.91 -24.87
#